data_AF-A0A7X5RE24-F1
#
_entry.id   AF-A0A7X5RE24-F1
#
_cell.length_a   1.000
_cell.length_b   1.000
_cell.length_c   1.000
_cell.angle_alpha   90.00
_cell.angle_beta   90.00
_cell.angle_gamma   90.00
#
_symmetry.space_group_name_H-M   'P 1'
#
loop_
_entity.id
_entity.type
_entity.pdbx_description
1 polymer ?
#
loop_
_entity_poly.entity_id
_entity_poly.type
_entity_poly.pdbx_seq_one_letter_code
_entity_poly.pdbx_strand_id
1 'polypeptide(L)'
;MLNSTIRNAQENDEEDMLLLIEKFRPLMVKYARKLNYEDAYDDIMLYFIKLIKSINLDKLTDHTDKIIISYINKSITNFYNKKIPQMVLRRKEVVMSELTEEQQYYIEVKTAQADEVNILDEYGIEYLLTEAERQLIYQIYVEGHSVAELARNQNRTRQAVNQQRIRAIKKIKACLQ
;
A
#
# COMPACT_ATOMS: atom_id res chain seq x y z
N MET A 1 -15.69 34.93 -21.84
CA MET A 1 -16.54 33.86 -22.39
C MET A 1 -15.94 32.53 -21.99
N LEU A 2 -16.69 31.42 -21.91
CA LEU A 2 -16.12 30.16 -21.41
C LEU A 2 -14.93 29.66 -22.24
N ASN A 3 -14.98 29.87 -23.57
CA ASN A 3 -13.89 29.52 -24.48
C ASN A 3 -12.58 30.25 -24.12
N SER A 4 -12.63 31.57 -23.90
CA SER A 4 -11.43 32.36 -23.57
C SER A 4 -10.82 31.94 -22.23
N THR A 5 -11.66 31.73 -21.21
CA THR A 5 -11.24 31.24 -19.89
C THR A 5 -10.55 29.87 -19.99
N ILE A 6 -11.06 28.96 -20.82
CA ILE A 6 -10.41 27.66 -21.05
C ILE A 6 -9.05 27.82 -21.73
N ARG A 7 -8.92 28.70 -22.72
CA ARG A 7 -7.64 28.92 -23.42
C ARG A 7 -6.58 29.51 -22.48
N ASN A 8 -6.94 30.51 -21.69
CA ASN A 8 -6.04 31.07 -20.68
C ASN A 8 -5.63 30.01 -19.65
N ALA A 9 -6.59 29.22 -19.16
CA ALA A 9 -6.32 28.11 -18.25
C ALA A 9 -5.39 27.04 -18.90
N GLN A 10 -5.48 26.82 -20.22
CA GLN A 10 -4.54 25.97 -20.97
C GLN A 10 -3.12 26.54 -20.97
N GLU A 11 -2.99 27.86 -21.08
CA GLU A 11 -1.73 28.62 -21.01
C GLU A 11 -1.14 28.77 -19.59
N ASN A 12 -1.72 28.08 -18.60
CA ASN A 12 -1.32 28.08 -17.18
C ASN A 12 -1.74 29.33 -16.40
N ASP A 13 -2.79 30.00 -16.84
CA ASP A 13 -3.46 30.97 -15.98
C ASP A 13 -4.19 30.27 -14.82
N GLU A 14 -3.74 30.54 -13.59
CA GLU A 14 -4.27 29.92 -12.37
C GLU A 14 -5.65 30.48 -11.99
N GLU A 15 -5.89 31.76 -12.23
CA GLU A 15 -7.16 32.42 -11.89
C GLU A 15 -8.30 31.88 -12.76
N ASP A 16 -8.08 31.76 -14.07
CA ASP A 16 -9.04 31.19 -15.00
C ASP A 16 -9.28 29.70 -14.74
N MET A 17 -8.25 28.94 -14.36
CA MET A 17 -8.44 27.54 -13.92
C MET A 17 -9.30 27.47 -12.65
N LEU A 18 -9.04 28.33 -11.66
CA LEU A 18 -9.83 28.40 -10.43
C LEU A 18 -11.29 28.76 -10.73
N LEU A 19 -11.54 29.74 -11.59
CA LEU A 19 -12.89 30.14 -12.02
C LEU A 19 -13.64 28.97 -12.69
N LEU A 20 -12.95 28.17 -13.50
CA LEU A 20 -13.51 26.96 -14.11
C LEU A 20 -13.84 25.90 -13.05
N ILE A 21 -12.94 25.66 -12.10
CA ILE A 21 -13.16 24.73 -10.99
C ILE A 21 -14.40 25.14 -10.20
N GLU A 22 -14.53 26.42 -9.82
CA GLU A 22 -15.71 26.93 -9.10
C GLU A 22 -16.99 26.76 -9.91
N LYS A 23 -16.95 27.10 -11.20
CA LYS A 23 -18.11 27.00 -12.09
C LYS A 23 -18.64 25.56 -12.21
N PHE A 24 -17.75 24.57 -12.26
CA PHE A 24 -18.13 23.15 -12.40
C PHE A 24 -18.14 22.38 -11.07
N ARG A 25 -17.80 23.03 -9.94
CA ARG A 25 -17.83 22.44 -8.59
C ARG A 25 -19.14 21.72 -8.28
N PRO A 26 -20.35 22.26 -8.55
CA PRO A 26 -21.59 21.54 -8.24
C PRO A 26 -21.70 20.19 -8.95
N LEU A 27 -21.20 20.09 -10.19
CA LEU A 27 -21.20 18.85 -10.95
C LEU A 27 -20.19 17.84 -10.38
N MET A 28 -18.99 18.31 -10.05
CA MET A 28 -17.95 17.47 -9.46
C MET A 28 -18.39 16.93 -8.10
N VAL A 29 -18.96 17.78 -7.23
CA VAL A 29 -19.53 17.38 -5.94
C VAL A 29 -20.67 16.36 -6.11
N LYS A 30 -21.56 16.57 -7.08
CA LYS A 30 -22.65 15.62 -7.38
C LYS A 30 -22.10 14.21 -7.68
N TYR A 31 -21.07 14.10 -8.50
CA TYR A 31 -20.51 12.80 -8.86
C TYR A 31 -19.58 12.24 -7.78
N ALA A 32 -18.85 13.08 -7.04
CA ALA A 32 -18.08 12.66 -5.88
C ALA A 32 -18.97 11.99 -4.84
N ARG A 33 -20.12 12.60 -4.51
CA ARG A 33 -21.14 12.02 -3.62
C ARG A 33 -21.70 10.69 -4.12
N LYS A 34 -21.83 10.52 -5.44
CA LYS A 34 -22.26 9.24 -6.04
C LYS A 34 -21.18 8.16 -5.98
N LEU A 35 -19.91 8.56 -6.02
CA LEU A 35 -18.77 7.66 -5.90
C LEU A 35 -18.48 7.29 -4.44
N ASN A 36 -18.75 8.18 -3.49
CA ASN A 36 -18.74 7.89 -2.05
C ASN A 36 -17.48 7.13 -1.55
N TYR A 37 -16.30 7.51 -2.04
CA TYR A 37 -15.02 7.15 -1.44
C TYR A 37 -14.28 8.44 -1.07
N GLU A 38 -13.32 8.32 -0.17
CA GLU A 38 -12.60 9.45 0.47
C GLU A 38 -12.13 10.50 -0.53
N ASP A 39 -11.31 10.08 -1.51
CA ASP A 39 -10.69 11.01 -2.49
C ASP A 39 -11.56 11.31 -3.72
N ALA A 40 -12.86 11.00 -3.68
CA ALA A 40 -13.69 11.03 -4.89
C ALA A 40 -13.79 12.40 -5.55
N TYR A 41 -13.79 13.46 -4.76
CA TYR A 41 -13.81 14.82 -5.28
C TYR A 41 -12.48 15.18 -5.96
N ASP A 42 -11.36 14.87 -5.32
CA ASP A 42 -10.03 15.21 -5.81
C ASP A 42 -9.69 14.45 -7.08
N ASP A 43 -10.08 13.18 -7.18
CA ASP A 43 -9.97 12.38 -8.40
C ASP A 43 -10.74 13.00 -9.58
N ILE A 44 -11.97 13.50 -9.33
CA ILE A 44 -12.77 14.18 -10.35
C ILE A 44 -12.15 15.53 -10.72
N MET A 45 -11.69 16.30 -9.73
CA MET A 45 -11.06 17.61 -9.94
C MET A 45 -9.78 17.46 -10.77
N LEU A 46 -8.93 16.48 -10.45
CA LEU A 46 -7.74 16.15 -11.22
C LEU A 46 -8.08 15.78 -12.66
N TYR A 47 -9.11 14.95 -12.86
CA TYR A 47 -9.60 14.62 -14.21
C TYR A 47 -10.10 15.87 -14.95
N PHE A 48 -10.83 16.76 -14.28
CA PHE A 48 -11.32 18.00 -14.84
C PHE A 48 -10.18 18.91 -15.29
N ILE A 49 -9.16 19.14 -14.45
CA ILE A 49 -7.99 19.94 -14.81
C ILE A 49 -7.29 19.35 -16.04
N LYS A 50 -7.09 18.03 -16.07
CA LYS A 50 -6.51 17.33 -17.25
C LYS A 50 -7.38 17.49 -18.49
N LEU A 51 -8.70 17.44 -18.35
CA LEU A 51 -9.65 17.66 -19.44
C LEU A 51 -9.51 19.07 -20.00
N ILE A 52 -9.52 20.10 -19.14
CA ILE A 52 -9.34 21.50 -19.56
C ILE A 52 -8.00 21.69 -20.26
N LYS A 53 -6.91 21.10 -19.74
CA LYS A 53 -5.59 21.19 -20.36
C LYS A 53 -5.47 20.50 -21.73
N SER A 54 -6.29 19.47 -21.99
CA SER A 54 -6.15 18.62 -23.19
C SER A 54 -7.26 18.80 -24.23
N ILE A 55 -8.38 19.42 -23.87
CA ILE A 55 -9.51 19.62 -24.79
C ILE A 55 -9.09 20.50 -25.97
N ASN A 56 -9.26 19.99 -27.18
CA ASN A 56 -9.11 20.79 -28.39
C ASN A 56 -10.47 21.45 -28.73
N LEU A 57 -10.61 22.74 -28.38
CA LEU A 57 -11.84 23.49 -28.62
C LEU A 57 -12.14 23.69 -30.11
N ASP A 58 -11.13 23.65 -30.97
CA ASP A 58 -11.27 23.83 -32.42
C ASP A 58 -11.90 22.61 -33.10
N LYS A 59 -11.93 21.46 -32.43
CA LYS A 59 -12.61 20.24 -32.89
C LYS A 59 -14.07 20.15 -32.46
N LEU A 60 -14.58 21.10 -31.69
CA LEU A 60 -15.99 21.13 -31.32
C LEU A 60 -16.84 21.60 -32.51
N THR A 61 -18.08 21.11 -32.59
CA THR A 61 -19.01 21.47 -33.68
C THR A 61 -19.34 22.96 -33.71
N ASP A 62 -19.24 23.62 -32.56
CA ASP A 62 -19.45 25.05 -32.37
C ASP A 62 -18.74 25.50 -31.07
N HIS A 63 -18.41 26.78 -30.99
CA HIS A 63 -17.66 27.42 -29.90
C HIS A 63 -18.56 28.09 -28.86
N THR A 64 -19.88 27.91 -28.97
CA THR A 64 -20.82 28.43 -27.97
C THR A 64 -20.61 27.77 -26.60
N ASP A 65 -20.76 28.57 -25.55
CA ASP A 65 -20.64 28.11 -24.16
C ASP A 65 -21.52 26.87 -23.89
N LYS A 66 -22.70 26.77 -24.53
CA LYS A 66 -23.61 25.63 -24.41
C LYS A 66 -22.95 24.30 -24.82
N ILE A 67 -22.24 24.28 -25.94
CA ILE A 67 -21.59 23.07 -26.46
C ILE A 67 -20.42 22.68 -25.57
N ILE A 68 -19.62 23.64 -25.14
CA ILE A 68 -18.49 23.42 -24.24
C ILE A 68 -18.98 22.85 -22.89
N ILE A 69 -20.01 23.46 -22.30
CA ILE A 69 -20.62 22.98 -21.04
C ILE A 69 -21.14 21.55 -21.22
N SER A 70 -21.85 21.27 -22.31
CA SER A 70 -22.35 19.92 -22.60
C SER A 70 -21.23 18.89 -22.70
N TYR A 71 -20.14 19.23 -23.38
CA TYR A 71 -18.97 18.38 -23.53
C TYR A 71 -18.31 18.07 -22.18
N ILE A 72 -18.08 19.10 -21.35
CA ILE A 72 -17.51 18.94 -20.01
C ILE A 72 -18.43 18.07 -19.14
N ASN A 73 -19.74 18.35 -19.15
CA ASN A 73 -20.73 17.57 -18.42
C ASN A 73 -20.64 16.09 -18.80
N LYS A 74 -20.65 15.79 -20.10
CA LYS A 74 -20.57 14.42 -20.61
C LYS A 74 -19.24 13.75 -20.24
N SER A 75 -18.14 14.49 -20.31
CA SER A 75 -16.81 13.99 -19.97
C SER A 75 -16.70 13.59 -18.49
N ILE A 76 -17.26 14.39 -17.57
CA ILE A 76 -17.31 14.06 -16.14
C ILE A 76 -18.27 12.88 -15.89
N THR A 77 -19.43 12.84 -16.55
CA THR A 77 -20.34 11.67 -16.45
C THR A 77 -19.65 10.38 -16.91
N ASN A 78 -18.87 10.43 -17.98
CA ASN A 78 -18.13 9.28 -18.48
C ASN A 78 -17.02 8.84 -17.51
N PHE A 79 -16.30 9.80 -16.90
CA PHE A 79 -15.33 9.50 -15.84
C PHE A 79 -15.99 8.79 -14.67
N TYR A 80 -17.14 9.30 -14.20
CA TYR A 80 -17.94 8.65 -13.17
C TYR A 80 -18.30 7.21 -13.56
N ASN A 81 -18.86 7.01 -14.75
CA ASN A 81 -19.25 5.67 -15.24
C ASN A 81 -18.06 4.71 -15.30
N LYS A 82 -16.87 5.21 -15.69
CA LYS A 82 -15.64 4.41 -15.74
C LYS A 82 -15.17 3.96 -14.35
N LYS A 83 -15.47 4.72 -13.30
CA LYS A 83 -15.11 4.39 -11.91
C LYS A 83 -16.06 3.38 -11.26
N ILE A 84 -17.30 3.24 -11.74
CA ILE A 84 -18.30 2.32 -11.17
C ILE A 84 -17.79 0.87 -11.05
N PRO A 85 -17.19 0.24 -12.08
CA PRO A 85 -16.72 -1.15 -11.96
C PRO A 85 -15.66 -1.32 -10.86
N GLN A 86 -14.74 -0.35 -10.71
CA GLN A 86 -13.71 -0.38 -9.67
C GLN A 86 -14.34 -0.31 -8.28
N MET A 87 -15.39 0.48 -8.10
CA MET A 87 -16.11 0.54 -6.83
C MET A 87 -16.83 -0.77 -6.49
N VAL A 88 -17.46 -1.41 -7.49
CA VAL A 88 -18.15 -2.69 -7.29
C VAL A 88 -17.16 -3.78 -6.87
N LEU A 89 -15.95 -3.76 -7.44
CA LEU A 89 -14.86 -4.65 -7.04
C LEU A 89 -14.39 -4.36 -5.61
N ARG A 90 -14.09 -3.09 -5.29
CA ARG A 90 -13.64 -2.66 -3.95
C ARG A 90 -14.64 -2.98 -2.84
N ARG A 91 -15.95 -2.99 -3.10
CA ARG A 91 -16.96 -3.41 -2.11
C ARG A 91 -16.81 -4.86 -1.63
N LYS A 92 -16.02 -5.68 -2.32
CA LYS A 92 -15.68 -7.04 -1.91
C LYS A 92 -14.40 -7.10 -1.06
N GLU A 93 -13.67 -6.00 -0.98
CA GLU A 93 -12.47 -5.88 -0.15
C GLU A 93 -12.90 -5.43 1.25
N VAL A 94 -12.20 -5.94 2.27
CA VAL A 94 -12.38 -5.52 3.66
C VAL A 94 -11.06 -4.93 4.10
N VAL A 95 -11.09 -3.68 4.54
CA VAL A 95 -9.87 -2.99 5.00
C VAL A 95 -9.51 -3.55 6.37
N MET A 96 -8.29 -4.06 6.53
CA MET A 96 -7.86 -4.65 7.82
C MET A 96 -8.00 -3.66 8.98
N SER A 97 -7.73 -2.37 8.76
CA SER A 97 -7.85 -1.33 9.80
C SER A 97 -9.29 -1.03 10.23
N GLU A 98 -10.30 -1.46 9.47
CA GLU A 98 -11.71 -1.34 9.85
C GLU A 98 -12.20 -2.53 10.70
N LEU A 99 -11.40 -3.59 10.79
CA LEU A 99 -11.69 -4.75 11.62
C LEU A 99 -11.42 -4.47 13.09
N THR A 100 -12.18 -5.13 13.96
CA THR A 100 -11.86 -5.14 15.39
C THR A 100 -10.56 -5.92 15.64
N GLU A 101 -9.90 -5.67 16.77
CA GLU A 101 -8.71 -6.41 17.18
C GLU A 101 -8.97 -7.93 17.18
N GLU A 102 -10.14 -8.37 17.63
CA GLU A 102 -10.55 -9.78 17.63
C GLU A 102 -10.65 -10.37 16.22
N GLN A 103 -11.18 -9.61 15.27
CA GLN A 103 -11.32 -10.03 13.87
C GLN A 103 -9.96 -10.09 13.17
N GLN A 104 -9.09 -9.10 13.43
CA GLN A 104 -7.71 -9.10 12.93
C GLN A 104 -6.95 -10.31 13.45
N TYR A 105 -6.98 -10.54 14.77
CA TYR A 105 -6.35 -11.69 15.40
C TYR A 105 -6.84 -13.02 14.82
N TYR A 106 -8.15 -13.15 14.61
CA TYR A 106 -8.71 -14.34 13.98
C TYR A 106 -8.15 -14.59 12.58
N ILE A 107 -8.02 -13.54 11.76
CA ILE A 107 -7.46 -13.65 10.41
C ILE A 107 -5.98 -14.01 10.49
N GLU A 108 -5.20 -13.35 11.35
CA GLU A 108 -3.77 -13.63 11.55
C GLU A 108 -3.56 -15.10 11.92
N VAL A 109 -4.30 -15.63 12.89
CA VAL A 109 -4.20 -17.03 13.29
C VAL A 109 -4.59 -17.98 12.15
N LYS A 110 -5.65 -17.66 11.39
CA LYS A 110 -6.12 -18.49 10.28
C LYS A 110 -5.21 -18.48 9.06
N THR A 111 -4.48 -17.39 8.86
CA THR A 111 -3.60 -17.18 7.71
C THR A 111 -2.13 -17.40 8.07
N ALA A 112 -1.82 -17.61 9.35
CA ALA A 112 -0.49 -17.95 9.82
C ALA A 112 0.05 -19.16 9.06
N GLN A 113 1.21 -18.97 8.45
CA GLN A 113 2.02 -20.03 7.88
C GLN A 113 3.29 -20.14 8.72
N ALA A 114 3.78 -21.37 8.88
CA ALA A 114 5.11 -21.55 9.43
C ALA A 114 6.12 -21.15 8.36
N ASP A 115 7.03 -20.24 8.70
CA ASP A 115 8.18 -19.99 7.84
C ASP A 115 9.00 -21.28 7.74
N GLU A 116 9.08 -21.83 6.53
CA GLU A 116 9.91 -23.01 6.25
C GLU A 116 11.41 -22.66 6.21
N VAL A 117 11.74 -21.37 6.16
CA VAL A 117 13.11 -20.89 6.10
C VAL A 117 13.75 -21.00 7.49
N ASN A 118 14.82 -21.78 7.58
CA ASN A 118 15.64 -21.80 8.78
C ASN A 118 16.27 -20.41 8.95
N ILE A 119 15.98 -19.75 10.06
CA ILE A 119 16.53 -18.42 10.39
C ILE A 119 18.06 -18.38 10.24
N LEU A 120 18.77 -19.49 10.49
CA LEU A 120 20.22 -19.55 10.35
C LEU A 120 20.68 -19.51 8.89
N ASP A 121 19.85 -20.01 7.96
CA ASP A 121 20.12 -19.99 6.52
C ASP A 121 19.80 -18.60 5.94
N GLU A 122 18.72 -17.96 6.41
CA GLU A 122 18.34 -16.60 6.00
C GLU A 122 19.45 -15.58 6.27
N TYR A 123 20.10 -15.68 7.44
CA TYR A 123 21.22 -14.81 7.81
C TYR A 123 22.59 -15.30 7.29
N GLY A 124 22.64 -16.34 6.46
CA GLY A 124 23.88 -16.89 5.92
C GLY A 124 24.84 -17.43 6.98
N ILE A 125 24.31 -17.79 8.16
CA ILE A 125 25.10 -18.22 9.33
C ILE A 125 25.49 -19.69 9.25
N GLU A 126 24.88 -20.43 8.32
CA GLU A 126 25.08 -21.87 8.15
C GLU A 126 26.57 -22.26 8.05
N TYR A 127 27.38 -21.47 7.34
CA TYR A 127 28.81 -21.74 7.12
C TYR A 127 29.73 -21.30 8.27
N LEU A 128 29.23 -20.49 9.21
CA LEU A 128 30.02 -19.94 10.33
C LEU A 128 30.07 -20.87 11.54
N LEU A 129 29.04 -21.69 11.71
CA LEU A 129 28.86 -22.56 12.85
C LEU A 129 29.13 -24.02 12.47
N THR A 130 29.69 -24.77 13.42
CA THR A 130 29.66 -26.23 13.31
C THR A 130 28.22 -26.72 13.46
N GLU A 131 27.90 -27.90 12.93
CA GLU A 131 26.55 -28.48 13.03
C GLU A 131 26.02 -28.55 14.47
N ALA A 132 26.89 -28.93 15.42
CA ALA A 132 26.54 -28.98 16.83
C ALA A 132 26.31 -27.57 17.44
N GLU A 133 27.01 -26.54 16.98
CA GLU A 133 26.76 -25.15 17.39
C GLU A 133 25.46 -24.62 16.77
N ARG A 134 25.20 -24.92 15.50
CA ARG A 134 23.98 -24.55 14.77
C ARG A 134 22.75 -25.13 15.46
N GLN A 135 22.76 -26.44 15.73
CA GLN A 135 21.68 -27.13 16.43
C GLN A 135 21.47 -26.57 17.85
N LEU A 136 22.55 -26.30 18.58
CA LEU A 136 22.46 -25.72 19.93
C LEU A 136 21.85 -24.32 19.92
N ILE A 137 22.20 -23.47 18.94
CA ILE A 137 21.64 -22.12 18.82
C ILE A 137 20.16 -22.18 18.44
N TYR A 138 19.79 -23.05 17.48
CA TYR A 138 18.40 -23.26 17.09
C TYR A 138 17.54 -23.70 18.28
N GLN A 139 18.00 -24.71 19.02
CA GLN A 139 17.30 -25.24 20.20
C GLN A 139 17.08 -24.18 21.29
N ILE A 140 18.05 -23.29 21.52
CA ILE A 140 17.94 -22.28 22.58
C ILE A 140 17.08 -21.09 22.15
N TYR A 141 17.26 -20.59 20.93
CA TYR A 141 16.70 -19.30 20.52
C TYR A 141 15.45 -19.41 19.66
N VAL A 142 15.26 -20.53 18.95
CA VAL A 142 14.07 -20.78 18.14
C VAL A 142 13.09 -21.68 18.89
N GLU A 143 13.56 -22.77 19.49
CA GLU A 143 12.70 -23.72 20.23
C GLU A 143 12.55 -23.38 21.73
N GLY A 144 13.36 -22.48 22.27
CA GLY A 144 13.25 -22.00 23.66
C GLY A 144 13.77 -22.95 24.74
N HIS A 145 14.57 -23.96 24.38
CA HIS A 145 15.16 -24.89 25.35
C HIS A 145 16.19 -24.22 26.26
N SER A 146 16.21 -24.61 27.53
CA SER A 146 17.23 -24.15 28.47
C SER A 146 18.55 -24.92 28.31
N VAL A 147 19.68 -24.25 28.60
CA VAL A 147 21.01 -24.88 28.63
C VAL A 147 21.04 -26.09 29.59
N ALA A 148 20.25 -26.05 30.66
CA ALA A 148 20.16 -27.13 31.64
C ALA A 148 19.41 -28.35 31.12
N GLU A 149 18.40 -28.17 30.28
CA GLU A 149 17.69 -29.25 29.58
C GLU A 149 18.58 -29.88 28.51
N LEU A 150 19.22 -29.06 27.69
CA LEU A 150 20.11 -29.55 26.63
C LEU A 150 21.34 -30.29 27.18
N ALA A 151 21.90 -29.82 28.31
CA ALA A 151 22.98 -30.52 29.00
C ALA A 151 22.57 -31.93 29.48
N ARG A 152 21.35 -32.06 30.02
CA ARG A 152 20.80 -33.36 30.42
C ARG A 152 20.58 -34.26 29.21
N ASN A 153 19.96 -33.74 28.16
CA ASN A 153 19.66 -34.51 26.94
C ASN A 153 20.94 -34.96 26.21
N GLN A 154 22.00 -34.17 26.24
CA GLN A 154 23.29 -34.47 25.60
C GLN A 154 24.27 -35.24 26.51
N ASN A 155 23.89 -35.59 27.74
CA ASN A 155 24.78 -36.19 28.75
C ASN A 155 26.09 -35.39 28.96
N ARG A 156 26.00 -34.06 29.00
CA ARG A 156 27.13 -33.13 29.16
C ARG A 156 26.93 -32.23 30.37
N THR A 157 28.01 -31.65 30.87
CA THR A 157 27.90 -30.67 31.95
C THR A 157 27.26 -29.37 31.44
N ARG A 158 26.49 -28.69 32.30
CA ARG A 158 25.91 -27.37 31.97
C ARG A 158 26.96 -26.36 31.51
N GLN A 159 28.14 -26.41 32.13
CA GLN A 159 29.27 -25.53 31.78
C GLN A 159 29.77 -25.80 30.36
N ALA A 160 29.90 -27.06 29.95
CA ALA A 160 30.36 -27.42 28.61
C ALA A 160 29.38 -26.95 27.52
N VAL A 161 28.07 -27.12 27.74
CA VAL A 161 27.04 -26.64 26.80
C VAL A 161 27.01 -25.11 26.75
N ASN A 162 27.12 -24.43 27.91
CA ASN A 162 27.18 -22.97 27.95
C ASN A 162 28.42 -22.40 27.24
N GLN A 163 29.59 -23.03 27.41
CA GLN A 163 30.80 -22.63 26.68
C GLN A 163 30.66 -22.80 25.16
N GLN A 164 30.02 -23.86 24.70
CA GLN A 164 29.70 -24.04 23.28
C GLN A 164 28.75 -22.96 22.77
N ARG A 165 27.69 -22.64 23.53
CA ARG A 165 26.78 -21.52 23.21
C ARG A 165 27.52 -20.20 23.06
N ILE A 166 28.39 -19.88 24.03
CA ILE A 166 29.17 -18.63 24.03
C ILE A 166 30.09 -18.54 22.80
N ARG A 167 30.76 -19.64 22.43
CA ARG A 167 31.60 -19.69 21.24
C ARG A 167 30.80 -19.46 19.96
N ALA A 168 29.67 -20.13 19.81
CA ALA A 168 28.76 -19.95 18.67
C ALA A 168 28.30 -18.48 18.55
N ILE A 169 27.81 -17.88 19.63
CA ILE A 169 27.38 -16.47 19.66
C ILE A 169 28.53 -15.53 19.29
N LYS A 170 29.76 -15.81 19.75
CA LYS A 170 30.92 -14.99 19.42
C LYS A 170 31.21 -14.99 17.92
N LYS A 171 31.08 -16.16 17.26
CA LYS A 171 31.24 -16.28 15.80
C LYS A 171 30.16 -15.49 15.05
N ILE A 172 28.90 -15.61 15.47
CA ILE A 172 27.77 -14.87 14.88
C ILE A 172 28.02 -13.35 15.00
N LYS A 173 28.37 -12.88 16.20
CA LYS A 173 28.62 -11.44 16.44
C LYS A 173 29.76 -10.89 15.61
N ALA A 174 30.80 -11.68 15.33
CA ALA A 174 31.92 -11.25 14.50
C ALA A 174 31.56 -11.09 13.02
N CYS A 175 30.49 -11.74 12.54
CA CYS A 175 30.02 -11.63 11.16
C CYS A 175 29.03 -10.48 10.93
N LEU A 176 28.40 -9.98 11.99
CA LEU A 176 27.42 -8.89 11.93
C LEU A 176 28.05 -7.49 12.10
N GLN A 177 29.38 -7.40 12.08
CA GLN A 177 30.16 -6.14 12.11
C GLN A 177 30.74 -5.86 10.74
#